data_AF-V9IL88-F1
#
_entry.id   AF-V9IL88-F1
#
_cell.length_a   1.000
_cell.length_b   1.000
_cell.length_c   1.000
_cell.angle_alpha   90.00
_cell.angle_beta   90.00
_cell.angle_gamma   90.00
#
_symmetry.space_group_name_H-M   'P 1'
#
loop_
_entity.id
_entity.type
_entity.pdbx_description
1 polymer ?
#
loop_
_entity_poly.entity_id
_entity_poly.type
_entity_poly.pdbx_seq_one_letter_code
_entity_poly.pdbx_strand_id
1 'polypeptide(L)'
;MLRDVLIHLIISFIGVIIAISAFIVFFIVYYNVDVGFWSILSGTLAAVCFHLHWVKGKERLERWHSQITLRNLNIVGFINAVAGITALIWYLFLTFYYKIPIKPISESTIISAVWSMICGKWGIF
;
A
#
# COMPACT_ATOMS: atom_id res chain seq x y z
N MET A 1 -10.70 -11.21 19.10
CA MET A 1 -11.25 -11.50 17.75
C MET A 1 -12.04 -10.35 17.16
N LEU A 2 -13.23 -10.01 17.67
CA LEU A 2 -14.08 -8.96 17.06
C LEU A 2 -13.45 -7.56 17.14
N ARG A 3 -12.81 -7.22 18.26
CA ARG A 3 -12.05 -5.98 18.45
C ARG A 3 -10.85 -5.86 17.50
N ASP A 4 -10.12 -6.94 17.30
CA ASP A 4 -8.94 -6.95 16.42
C ASP A 4 -9.35 -6.76 14.97
N VAL A 5 -10.42 -7.43 14.53
CA VAL A 5 -10.99 -7.26 13.19
C VAL A 5 -11.45 -5.81 12.96
N LEU A 6 -12.10 -5.20 13.95
CA LEU A 6 -12.55 -3.81 13.86
C LEU A 6 -11.37 -2.84 13.69
N ILE A 7 -10.28 -3.03 14.44
CA ILE A 7 -9.07 -2.20 14.32
C ILE A 7 -8.50 -2.31 12.90
N HIS A 8 -8.35 -3.53 12.38
CA HIS A 8 -7.78 -3.72 11.04
C HIS A 8 -8.68 -3.15 9.94
N LEU A 9 -10.00 -3.20 10.14
CA LEU A 9 -10.98 -2.62 9.24
C LEU A 9 -10.85 -1.09 9.17
N ILE A 10 -10.77 -0.43 10.32
CA ILE A 10 -10.60 1.03 10.41
C ILE A 10 -9.28 1.46 9.76
N ILE A 11 -8.18 0.77 10.08
CA ILE A 11 -6.86 1.05 9.51
C ILE A 11 -6.89 0.91 7.99
N SER A 12 -7.49 -0.17 7.46
CA SER A 12 -7.58 -0.39 6.01
C SER A 12 -8.42 0.68 5.32
N PHE A 13 -9.54 1.08 5.93
CA PHE A 13 -10.41 2.14 5.40
C PHE A 13 -9.69 3.49 5.33
N ILE A 14 -9.00 3.88 6.42
CA ILE A 14 -8.16 5.09 6.44
C ILE A 14 -7.05 4.97 5.38
N GLY A 15 -6.45 3.79 5.23
CA GLY A 15 -5.45 3.50 4.21
C GLY A 15 -5.93 3.80 2.79
N VAL A 16 -7.14 3.37 2.44
CA VAL A 16 -7.75 3.67 1.13
C VAL A 16 -7.91 5.17 0.92
N ILE A 17 -8.46 5.89 1.90
CA ILE A 17 -8.68 7.34 1.80
C ILE A 17 -7.36 8.09 1.61
N ILE A 18 -6.35 7.76 2.43
CA ILE A 18 -5.03 8.39 2.37
C ILE A 18 -4.35 8.10 1.02
N ALA A 19 -4.44 6.87 0.52
CA ALA A 19 -3.89 6.47 -0.77
C ALA A 19 -4.53 7.24 -1.94
N ILE A 20 -5.85 7.37 -1.97
CA ILE A 20 -6.55 8.15 -3.01
C ILE A 20 -6.17 9.62 -2.92
N SER A 21 -6.13 10.19 -1.71
CA SER A 21 -5.76 11.58 -1.49
C SER A 21 -4.33 11.86 -1.98
N ALA A 22 -3.41 10.93 -1.69
CA ALA A 22 -2.03 11.02 -2.13
C ALA A 22 -1.87 10.88 -3.64
N PHE A 23 -2.64 10.01 -4.28
CA PHE A 23 -2.67 9.93 -5.73
C PHE A 23 -3.08 11.28 -6.33
N ILE A 24 -4.16 11.88 -5.85
CA ILE A 24 -4.62 13.19 -6.33
C ILE A 24 -3.54 14.26 -6.12
N VAL A 25 -2.99 14.36 -4.91
CA VAL A 25 -2.02 15.41 -4.59
C VAL A 25 -0.69 15.19 -5.33
N PHE A 26 -0.06 14.03 -5.19
CA PHE A 26 1.30 13.84 -5.68
C PHE A 26 1.37 13.56 -7.18
N PHE A 27 0.40 12.84 -7.75
CA PHE A 27 0.38 12.56 -9.19
C PHE A 27 -0.29 13.68 -9.98
N ILE A 28 -1.52 14.08 -9.62
CA ILE A 28 -2.27 15.05 -10.44
C ILE A 28 -1.74 16.46 -10.25
N VAL A 29 -1.45 16.89 -9.01
CA VAL A 29 -0.99 18.27 -8.74
C VAL A 29 0.52 18.42 -8.95
N TYR A 30 1.32 17.49 -8.41
CA TYR A 30 2.78 17.58 -8.45
C TYR A 30 3.46 16.77 -9.56
N TYR A 31 2.71 16.01 -10.38
CA TYR A 31 3.23 15.22 -11.50
C TYR A 31 4.32 14.20 -11.12
N ASN A 32 4.36 13.77 -9.86
CA ASN A 32 5.27 12.70 -9.42
C ASN A 32 4.64 11.33 -9.75
N VAL A 33 5.06 10.77 -10.88
CA VAL A 33 4.55 9.51 -11.43
C VAL A 33 4.81 8.32 -10.51
N ASP A 34 6.01 8.25 -9.93
CA ASP A 34 6.38 7.17 -9.01
C ASP A 34 5.45 7.11 -7.80
N VAL A 35 5.24 8.27 -7.15
CA VAL A 35 4.34 8.36 -6.00
C VAL A 35 2.89 8.06 -6.40
N GLY A 36 2.47 8.47 -7.60
CA GLY A 36 1.17 8.10 -8.17
C GLY A 36 0.99 6.59 -8.29
N PHE A 37 1.97 5.90 -8.86
CA PHE A 37 1.94 4.45 -9.00
C PHE A 37 1.85 3.74 -7.63
N TRP A 38 2.72 4.11 -6.70
CA TRP A 38 2.75 3.48 -5.37
C TRP A 38 1.51 3.78 -4.53
N SER A 39 0.94 4.99 -4.66
CA SER A 39 -0.28 5.37 -3.93
C SER A 39 -1.51 4.62 -4.43
N ILE A 40 -1.73 4.48 -5.74
CA ILE A 40 -2.90 3.75 -6.25
C ILE A 40 -2.80 2.24 -5.99
N LEU A 41 -1.58 1.67 -6.09
CA LEU A 41 -1.33 0.28 -5.76
C LEU A 41 -1.57 0.03 -4.25
N SER A 42 -1.06 0.92 -3.39
CA SER A 42 -1.33 0.92 -1.96
C SER A 42 -2.83 0.97 -1.64
N GLY A 43 -3.58 1.85 -2.32
CA GLY A 43 -5.03 1.97 -2.12
C GLY A 43 -5.79 0.70 -2.50
N THR A 44 -5.40 0.07 -3.61
CA THR A 44 -5.98 -1.19 -4.06
C THR A 44 -5.74 -2.32 -3.05
N LEU A 45 -4.52 -2.45 -2.54
CA LEU A 45 -4.18 -3.46 -1.54
C LEU A 45 -4.87 -3.20 -0.20
N ALA A 46 -4.95 -1.94 0.24
CA ALA A 46 -5.71 -1.56 1.42
C ALA A 46 -7.21 -1.92 1.27
N ALA A 47 -7.78 -1.77 0.08
CA ALA A 47 -9.16 -2.19 -0.19
C ALA A 47 -9.34 -3.71 -0.15
N VAL A 48 -8.37 -4.48 -0.64
CA VAL A 48 -8.35 -5.94 -0.50
C VAL A 48 -8.27 -6.35 0.97
N CYS A 49 -7.36 -5.76 1.76
CA CYS A 49 -7.28 -5.99 3.20
C CYS A 49 -8.59 -5.63 3.90
N PHE A 50 -9.21 -4.50 3.54
CA PHE A 50 -10.51 -4.10 4.08
C PHE A 50 -11.59 -5.15 3.78
N HIS A 51 -11.69 -5.60 2.53
CA HIS A 51 -12.65 -6.62 2.13
C HIS A 51 -12.45 -7.92 2.90
N LEU A 52 -11.19 -8.37 3.04
CA LEU A 52 -10.87 -9.62 3.74
C LEU A 52 -11.25 -9.54 5.23
N HIS A 53 -10.91 -8.43 5.89
CA HIS A 53 -11.27 -8.20 7.30
C HIS A 53 -12.78 -8.06 7.50
N TRP A 54 -13.48 -7.42 6.56
CA TRP A 54 -14.93 -7.31 6.58
C TRP A 54 -15.61 -8.69 6.49
N VAL A 55 -15.20 -9.52 5.54
CA VAL A 55 -15.74 -10.87 5.35
C VAL A 55 -15.40 -11.77 6.55
N LYS A 56 -14.20 -11.64 7.12
CA LYS A 56 -13.78 -12.32 8.36
C LYS A 56 -14.67 -11.95 9.55
N GLY A 57 -14.97 -10.66 9.73
CA GLY A 57 -15.83 -10.16 10.81
C GLY A 57 -17.30 -10.58 10.69
N LYS A 58 -17.74 -10.99 9.51
CA LYS A 58 -19.09 -11.52 9.26
C LYS A 58 -19.16 -13.05 9.34
N GLU A 59 -18.06 -13.73 9.69
CA GLU A 59 -17.95 -15.21 9.74
C GLU A 59 -18.31 -15.89 8.41
N ARG A 60 -18.14 -15.18 7.28
CA ARG A 60 -18.48 -15.68 5.94
C ARG A 60 -17.25 -16.01 5.09
N LEU A 61 -16.07 -16.12 5.71
CA LEU A 61 -14.81 -16.32 5.00
C LEU A 61 -14.82 -17.58 4.13
N GLU A 62 -15.27 -18.71 4.69
CA GLU A 62 -15.34 -20.00 3.98
C GLU A 62 -16.37 -20.01 2.85
N ARG A 63 -17.37 -19.12 2.91
CA ARG A 63 -18.40 -18.99 1.86
C ARG A 63 -17.91 -18.15 0.68
N TRP A 64 -17.04 -17.17 0.92
CA TRP A 64 -16.55 -16.24 -0.10
C TRP A 64 -15.20 -16.64 -0.69
N HIS A 65 -14.34 -17.28 0.10
CA HIS A 65 -12.99 -17.63 -0.31
C HIS A 65 -12.66 -19.09 -0.02
N SER A 66 -12.13 -19.76 -1.05
CA SER A 66 -11.47 -21.05 -0.88
C SER A 66 -10.09 -20.89 -0.25
N GLN A 67 -9.53 -21.96 0.31
CA GLN A 67 -8.15 -21.97 0.80
C GLN A 67 -7.15 -21.60 -0.31
N ILE A 68 -7.43 -21.96 -1.57
CA ILE A 68 -6.59 -21.62 -2.73
C ILE A 68 -6.60 -20.11 -2.97
N THR A 69 -7.79 -19.48 -2.92
CA THR A 69 -7.93 -18.04 -3.09
C THR A 69 -7.18 -17.26 -2.00
N LEU A 70 -7.30 -17.69 -0.73
CA LEU A 70 -6.58 -17.07 0.38
C LEU A 70 -5.06 -17.24 0.25
N ARG A 71 -4.60 -18.42 -0.19
CA ARG A 71 -3.18 -18.67 -0.46
C ARG A 71 -2.66 -17.75 -1.56
N ASN A 72 -3.41 -17.59 -2.65
CA ASN A 72 -3.01 -16.70 -3.75
C ASN A 72 -2.96 -15.24 -3.30
N LEU A 73 -3.93 -14.78 -2.51
CA LEU A 73 -3.90 -13.44 -1.92
C LEU A 73 -2.69 -13.23 -1.02
N ASN A 74 -2.34 -14.22 -0.21
CA ASN A 74 -1.13 -14.17 0.62
C ASN A 74 0.14 -14.08 -0.23
N ILE A 75 0.26 -14.89 -1.29
CA ILE A 75 1.40 -14.82 -2.22
C ILE A 75 1.51 -13.43 -2.87
N VAL A 76 0.38 -12.87 -3.33
CA VAL A 76 0.35 -11.51 -3.90
C VAL A 76 0.78 -10.47 -2.87
N GLY A 77 0.28 -10.57 -1.62
CA GLY A 77 0.68 -9.71 -0.52
C GLY A 77 2.18 -9.80 -0.24
N PHE A 78 2.73 -11.01 -0.17
CA PHE A 78 4.15 -11.24 0.06
C PHE A 78 5.03 -10.67 -1.06
N ILE A 79 4.69 -10.92 -2.32
CA ILE A 79 5.41 -10.36 -3.48
C ILE A 79 5.38 -8.84 -3.43
N ASN A 80 4.23 -8.24 -3.10
CA ASN A 80 4.12 -6.80 -2.95
C ASN A 80 4.98 -6.25 -1.79
N ALA A 81 5.03 -6.94 -0.66
CA ALA A 81 5.87 -6.54 0.46
C ALA A 81 7.36 -6.54 0.07
N VAL A 82 7.82 -7.58 -0.62
CA VAL A 82 9.19 -7.67 -1.14
C VAL A 82 9.46 -6.57 -2.17
N ALA A 83 8.53 -6.33 -3.09
CA ALA A 83 8.66 -5.27 -4.10
C ALA A 83 8.72 -3.87 -3.45
N GLY A 84 7.87 -3.59 -2.47
CA GLY A 84 7.84 -2.32 -1.74
C GLY A 84 9.13 -2.08 -0.95
N ILE A 85 9.68 -3.10 -0.27
CA ILE A 85 10.97 -2.99 0.45
C ILE A 85 12.12 -2.77 -0.54
N THR A 86 12.12 -3.51 -1.66
CA THR A 86 13.15 -3.37 -2.69
C THR A 86 13.12 -1.96 -3.30
N ALA A 87 11.94 -1.45 -3.63
CA ALA A 87 11.74 -0.10 -4.13
C ALA A 87 12.14 0.97 -3.10
N LEU A 88 11.81 0.77 -1.82
CA LEU A 88 12.26 1.65 -0.73
C LEU A 88 13.78 1.78 -0.72
N ILE A 89 14.50 0.65 -0.74
CA ILE A 89 15.97 0.63 -0.75
C ILE A 89 16.49 1.36 -2.00
N TRP A 90 15.89 1.11 -3.16
CA TRP A 90 16.28 1.74 -4.42
C TRP A 90 16.09 3.26 -4.40
N TYR A 91 14.91 3.75 -4.00
CA TYR A 91 14.65 5.19 -3.94
C TYR A 91 15.47 5.90 -2.86
N LEU A 92 15.76 5.24 -1.72
CA LEU A 92 16.69 5.77 -0.73
C LEU A 92 18.10 5.86 -1.29
N PHE A 93 18.57 4.82 -1.98
CA PHE A 93 19.85 4.85 -2.67
C PHE A 93 19.92 6.04 -3.64
N LEU A 94 18.93 6.22 -4.52
CA LEU A 94 18.88 7.35 -5.45
C LEU A 94 18.92 8.70 -4.71
N THR A 95 18.11 8.84 -3.66
CA THR A 95 18.02 10.06 -2.86
C THR A 95 19.38 10.44 -2.28
N PHE A 96 20.08 9.49 -1.64
CA PHE A 96 21.34 9.78 -0.96
C PHE A 96 22.53 9.86 -1.92
N TYR A 97 22.58 8.99 -2.93
CA TYR A 97 23.68 8.94 -3.88
C TYR A 97 23.70 10.18 -4.79
N TYR A 98 22.55 10.52 -5.37
CA TYR A 98 22.42 11.69 -6.25
C TYR A 98 22.08 12.98 -5.50
N LYS A 99 21.92 12.93 -4.17
CA LYS A 99 21.55 14.06 -3.32
C LYS A 99 20.27 14.76 -3.82
N ILE A 100 19.29 13.96 -4.23
CA ILE A 100 18.01 14.47 -4.76
C ILE A 100 17.28 15.19 -3.63
N PRO A 101 17.01 16.50 -3.77
CA PRO A 101 16.34 17.27 -2.73
C PRO A 101 14.88 16.85 -2.59
N ILE A 102 14.29 17.10 -1.41
CA ILE A 102 12.86 16.84 -1.18
C ILE A 102 11.97 17.69 -2.10
N LYS A 103 12.44 18.90 -2.46
CA LYS A 103 11.76 19.83 -3.36
C LYS A 103 12.62 20.03 -4.62
N PRO A 104 12.02 20.07 -5.82
CA PRO A 104 10.58 20.02 -6.10
C PRO A 104 9.96 18.63 -5.89
N ILE A 105 8.68 18.58 -5.50
CA ILE A 105 7.98 17.31 -5.19
C ILE A 105 7.89 16.39 -6.42
N SER A 106 7.84 16.95 -7.62
CA SER A 106 7.80 16.23 -8.90
C SER A 106 8.96 15.25 -9.08
N GLU A 107 10.13 15.56 -8.53
CA GLU A 107 11.38 14.78 -8.69
C GLU A 107 11.79 14.07 -7.39
N SER A 108 10.98 14.19 -6.35
CA SER A 108 11.35 13.79 -4.99
C SER A 108 11.29 12.28 -4.80
N THR A 109 12.44 11.61 -4.94
CA THR A 109 12.57 10.16 -4.76
C THR A 109 12.34 9.71 -3.32
N ILE A 110 12.59 10.57 -2.33
CA ILE A 110 12.33 10.26 -0.92
C ILE A 110 10.83 10.09 -0.63
N ILE A 111 9.96 10.84 -1.33
CA ILE A 111 8.50 10.66 -1.22
C ILE A 111 8.10 9.34 -1.89
N SER A 112 8.69 8.99 -3.03
CA SER A 112 8.52 7.67 -3.68
C SER A 112 8.94 6.53 -2.75
N ALA A 113 10.05 6.70 -2.02
CA ALA A 113 10.55 5.76 -1.02
C ALA A 113 9.50 5.49 0.07
N VAL A 114 8.95 6.55 0.66
CA VAL A 114 7.89 6.45 1.69
C VAL A 114 6.66 5.73 1.14
N TRP A 115 6.21 6.07 -0.06
CA TRP A 115 5.01 5.47 -0.65
C TRP A 115 5.20 4.00 -1.04
N SER A 116 6.38 3.63 -1.52
CA SER A 116 6.71 2.23 -1.77
C SER A 116 6.71 1.39 -0.48
N MET A 117 7.18 1.96 0.64
CA MET A 117 7.10 1.32 1.96
C MET A 117 5.65 1.18 2.45
N ILE A 118 4.85 2.25 2.34
CA ILE A 118 3.43 2.22 2.72
C ILE A 118 2.69 1.17 1.89
N CYS A 119 2.97 1.10 0.58
CA CYS A 119 2.43 0.08 -0.30
C CYS A 119 2.84 -1.33 0.15
N GLY A 120 4.13 -1.55 0.41
CA GLY A 120 4.66 -2.83 0.89
C GLY A 120 4.04 -3.31 2.20
N LYS A 121 3.75 -2.40 3.14
CA LYS A 121 3.09 -2.69 4.43
C LYS A 121 1.78 -3.47 4.26
N TRP A 122 0.97 -3.13 3.26
CA TRP A 122 -0.32 -3.80 3.03
C TRP A 122 -0.16 -5.26 2.62
N GLY A 123 1.02 -5.65 2.12
CA GLY A 123 1.33 -7.05 1.83
C GLY A 123 1.50 -7.95 3.06
N ILE A 124 1.74 -7.35 4.23
CA ILE A 124 1.97 -8.04 5.51
C ILE A 124 0.74 -7.90 6.44
N PHE A 125 -0.24 -7.08 6.05
CA PHE A 125 -1.36 -6.64 6.87
C PHE A 125 -2.63 -7.47 6.66
#